data_AF-A0A957A734-F1
#
_entry.id   AF-A0A957A734-F1
#
_cell.length_a   1.000
_cell.length_b   1.000
_cell.length_c   1.000
_cell.angle_alpha   90.00
_cell.angle_beta   90.00
_cell.angle_gamma   90.00
#
_symmetry.space_group_name_H-M   'P 1'
#
loop_
_entity.id
_entity.type
_entity.pdbx_description
1 polymer ?
#
loop_
_entity_poly.entity_id
_entity_poly.type
_entity_poly.pdbx_seq_one_letter_code
_entity_poly.pdbx_strand_id
1 'polypeptide(L)'
;PGMSPERIADRLHGFMRELGYERYGVQGGDWGGWIAPLIARRHPESVVGVHVNFAMGAPSEGDPTEEERAFLDFRTRFDRAETGYSWIQRSKPQTLGYGLTDSPVGLLAWILEKFWAWSDHGDDLFETFDRGLLLTNVMLYWLTNTVTSAARIYSERDRTPRPVERLEVPVGYAKYPREPWAAPRSMVERAFNVVRYSEPARGGHFAAMEQPELFADDVATFFSSLP
;
A
#
# COMPACT_ATOMS: atom_id res chain seq x y z
N PRO A 1 4.82 18.83 6.62
CA PRO A 1 6.17 18.79 6.00
C PRO A 1 7.13 18.03 6.91
N GLY A 2 8.02 17.24 6.33
CA GLY A 2 9.07 16.52 7.05
C GLY A 2 8.66 15.18 7.66
N MET A 3 7.53 14.60 7.26
CA MET A 3 7.13 13.21 7.59
C MET A 3 7.27 12.34 6.34
N SER A 4 8.51 12.05 5.94
CA SER A 4 8.78 11.12 4.85
C SER A 4 8.49 9.68 5.25
N PRO A 5 8.33 8.75 4.29
CA PRO A 5 8.14 7.34 4.61
C PRO A 5 9.22 6.74 5.51
N GLU A 6 10.49 7.17 5.38
CA GLU A 6 11.61 6.71 6.21
C GLU A 6 11.44 7.20 7.65
N ARG A 7 11.03 8.46 7.83
CA ARG A 7 10.76 8.99 9.16
C ARG A 7 9.56 8.31 9.81
N ILE A 8 8.54 7.96 9.03
CA ILE A 8 7.40 7.17 9.51
C ILE A 8 7.89 5.78 9.93
N ALA A 9 8.73 5.12 9.14
CA ALA A 9 9.32 3.83 9.48
C ALA A 9 10.09 3.88 10.83
N ASP A 10 10.96 4.87 11.03
CA ASP A 10 11.70 5.02 12.28
C ASP A 10 10.78 5.30 13.49
N ARG A 11 9.71 6.08 13.29
CA ARG A 11 8.73 6.37 14.34
C ARG A 11 7.93 5.13 14.72
N LEU A 12 7.50 4.33 13.74
CA LEU A 12 6.79 3.08 14.00
C LEU A 12 7.70 2.05 14.67
N HIS A 13 8.97 1.96 14.27
CA HIS A 13 9.96 1.15 14.98
C HIS A 13 10.10 1.60 16.45
N GLY A 14 10.31 2.89 16.69
CA GLY A 14 10.40 3.45 18.04
C GLY A 14 9.17 3.14 18.90
N PHE A 15 7.97 3.24 18.32
CA PHE A 15 6.73 2.86 19.00
C PHE A 15 6.71 1.38 19.40
N MET A 16 7.16 0.46 18.53
CA MET A 16 7.27 -0.96 18.88
C MET A 16 8.26 -1.20 20.03
N ARG A 17 9.37 -0.45 20.07
CA ARG A 17 10.33 -0.50 21.19
C ARG A 17 9.72 0.01 22.49
N GLU A 18 8.94 1.08 22.44
CA GLU A 18 8.21 1.62 23.60
C GLU A 18 7.15 0.65 24.14
N LEU A 19 6.51 -0.14 23.27
CA LEU A 19 5.61 -1.22 23.66
C LEU A 19 6.33 -2.46 24.23
N GLY A 20 7.67 -2.48 24.20
CA GLY A 20 8.49 -3.59 24.72
C GLY A 20 8.71 -4.73 23.72
N TYR A 21 8.35 -4.57 22.44
CA TYR A 21 8.64 -5.58 21.42
C TYR A 21 10.09 -5.45 20.93
N GLU A 22 10.90 -6.46 21.19
CA GLU A 22 12.28 -6.57 20.65
C GLU A 22 12.29 -7.16 19.24
N ARG A 23 11.35 -8.08 18.97
CA ARG A 23 11.15 -8.68 17.64
C ARG A 23 9.69 -8.65 17.27
N TYR A 24 9.38 -8.21 16.05
CA TYR A 24 8.00 -8.10 15.57
C TYR A 24 7.90 -8.30 14.06
N GLY A 25 6.70 -8.67 13.60
CA GLY A 25 6.35 -8.69 12.18
C GLY A 25 5.79 -7.35 11.73
N VAL A 26 5.92 -7.02 10.44
CA VAL A 26 5.29 -5.82 9.85
C VAL A 26 4.44 -6.21 8.65
N GLN A 27 3.24 -5.64 8.56
CA GLN A 27 2.29 -5.88 7.48
C GLN A 27 1.93 -4.56 6.81
N GLY A 28 1.78 -4.53 5.48
CA GLY A 28 1.25 -3.33 4.81
C GLY A 28 0.79 -3.49 3.36
N GLY A 29 -0.27 -2.75 3.02
CA GLY A 29 -0.70 -2.43 1.66
C GLY A 29 -0.56 -0.93 1.36
N ASP A 30 -0.68 -0.49 0.11
CA ASP A 30 -0.53 0.92 -0.32
C ASP A 30 0.74 1.61 0.27
N TRP A 31 0.63 2.77 0.93
CA TRP A 31 1.71 3.40 1.66
C TRP A 31 2.32 2.49 2.72
N GLY A 32 1.53 1.63 3.36
CA GLY A 32 2.01 0.59 4.26
C GLY A 32 2.89 -0.44 3.55
N GLY A 33 2.59 -0.79 2.29
CA GLY A 33 3.41 -1.66 1.46
C GLY A 33 4.75 -1.03 1.05
N TRP A 34 4.86 0.29 1.14
CA TRP A 34 6.13 1.02 1.03
C TRP A 34 6.86 1.13 2.38
N ILE A 35 6.13 1.47 3.44
CA ILE A 35 6.69 1.76 4.77
C ILE A 35 7.12 0.48 5.49
N ALA A 36 6.37 -0.62 5.41
CA ALA A 36 6.70 -1.87 6.10
C ALA A 36 8.05 -2.45 5.65
N PRO A 37 8.36 -2.56 4.34
CA PRO A 37 9.71 -2.91 3.90
C PRO A 37 10.79 -1.90 4.30
N LEU A 38 10.46 -0.60 4.45
CA LEU A 38 11.42 0.40 4.94
C LEU A 38 11.76 0.18 6.42
N ILE A 39 10.79 -0.21 7.25
CA ILE A 39 11.07 -0.58 8.66
C ILE A 39 12.09 -1.73 8.67
N ALA A 40 11.85 -2.79 7.88
CA ALA A 40 12.73 -3.95 7.79
C ALA A 40 14.13 -3.63 7.22
N ARG A 41 14.23 -2.72 6.25
CA ARG A 41 15.54 -2.27 5.71
C ARG A 41 16.37 -1.51 6.73
N ARG A 42 15.72 -0.74 7.60
CA ARG A 42 16.39 0.18 8.54
C ARG A 42 16.68 -0.46 9.89
N HIS A 43 15.83 -1.40 10.31
CA HIS A 43 15.90 -2.08 11.60
C HIS A 43 15.76 -3.62 11.41
N PRO A 44 16.60 -4.25 10.57
CA PRO A 44 16.45 -5.66 10.18
C PRO A 44 16.58 -6.63 11.36
N GLU A 45 17.34 -6.27 12.40
CA GLU A 45 17.50 -7.07 13.61
C GLU A 45 16.22 -7.18 14.45
N SER A 46 15.31 -6.22 14.28
CA SER A 46 14.05 -6.14 15.03
C SER A 46 12.86 -6.73 14.27
N VAL A 47 12.99 -6.93 12.95
CA VAL A 47 11.88 -7.39 12.10
C VAL A 47 12.04 -8.86 11.71
N VAL A 48 11.12 -9.72 12.16
CA VAL A 48 11.17 -11.17 11.87
C VAL A 48 10.67 -11.51 10.46
N GLY A 49 9.82 -10.66 9.90
CA GLY A 49 9.26 -10.84 8.57
C GLY A 49 8.36 -9.67 8.15
N VAL A 50 8.19 -9.52 6.84
CA VAL A 50 7.36 -8.50 6.21
C VAL A 50 6.26 -9.17 5.40
N HIS A 51 4.99 -8.87 5.67
CA HIS A 51 3.89 -9.28 4.81
C HIS A 51 3.36 -8.08 4.02
N VAL A 52 3.26 -8.20 2.70
CA VAL A 52 2.72 -7.14 1.85
C VAL A 52 1.67 -7.69 0.89
N ASN A 53 0.61 -6.91 0.69
CA ASN A 53 -0.40 -7.12 -0.36
C ASN A 53 -0.32 -6.04 -1.46
N PHE A 54 0.74 -5.24 -1.44
CA PHE A 54 1.10 -4.24 -2.43
C PHE A 54 2.63 -4.10 -2.42
N ALA A 55 3.28 -4.40 -3.54
CA ALA A 55 4.74 -4.37 -3.63
C ALA A 55 5.21 -3.73 -4.94
N MET A 56 6.15 -2.80 -4.84
CA MET A 56 6.87 -2.35 -6.03
C MET A 56 8.01 -3.33 -6.32
N GLY A 57 7.85 -4.13 -7.37
CA GLY A 57 8.91 -5.00 -7.87
C GLY A 57 10.06 -4.21 -8.51
N ALA A 58 11.19 -4.89 -8.74
CA ALA A 58 12.35 -4.36 -9.44
C ALA A 58 12.28 -4.67 -10.95
N PRO A 59 12.69 -3.72 -11.82
CA PRO A 59 12.76 -3.95 -13.26
C PRO A 59 13.78 -5.05 -13.59
N SER A 60 13.69 -5.61 -14.79
CA SER A 60 14.69 -6.51 -15.33
C SER A 60 16.02 -5.76 -15.58
N GLU A 61 17.14 -6.45 -15.37
CA GLU A 61 18.47 -5.91 -15.75
C GLU A 61 18.67 -5.89 -17.27
N GLY A 62 17.89 -6.70 -18.01
CA GLY A 62 17.81 -6.74 -19.47
C GLY A 62 16.38 -6.56 -19.97
N ASP A 63 16.04 -7.24 -21.07
CA ASP A 63 14.69 -7.17 -21.63
C ASP A 63 13.65 -7.77 -20.67
N PRO A 64 12.50 -7.11 -20.48
CA PRO A 64 11.42 -7.66 -19.66
C PRO A 64 10.83 -8.91 -20.31
N THR A 65 10.40 -9.85 -19.48
CA THR A 65 9.60 -11.01 -19.95
C THR A 65 8.27 -10.54 -20.55
N GLU A 66 7.56 -11.42 -21.25
CA GLU A 66 6.24 -11.08 -21.80
C GLU A 66 5.24 -10.68 -20.70
N GLU A 67 5.26 -11.37 -19.55
CA GLU A 67 4.43 -11.01 -18.38
C GLU A 67 4.80 -9.63 -17.83
N GLU A 68 6.10 -9.34 -17.71
CA GLU A 68 6.59 -8.04 -17.24
C GLU A 68 6.23 -6.92 -18.21
N ARG A 69 6.34 -7.15 -19.51
CA ARG A 69 5.96 -6.20 -20.55
C ARG A 69 4.46 -5.89 -20.51
N ALA A 70 3.63 -6.93 -20.45
CA ALA A 70 2.18 -6.78 -20.32
C ALA A 70 1.79 -5.99 -19.06
N PHE A 71 2.46 -6.27 -17.93
CA PHE A 71 2.28 -5.52 -16.69
C PHE A 71 2.69 -4.04 -16.83
N LEU A 72 3.86 -3.76 -17.43
CA LEU A 72 4.34 -2.39 -17.64
C LEU A 72 3.43 -1.59 -18.58
N ASP A 73 2.91 -2.22 -19.63
CA ASP A 73 1.96 -1.61 -20.57
C ASP A 73 0.60 -1.34 -19.92
N PHE A 74 0.10 -2.28 -19.11
CA PHE A 74 -1.08 -2.06 -18.27
C PHE A 74 -0.87 -0.88 -17.33
N ARG A 75 0.23 -0.91 -16.56
CA ARG A 75 0.61 0.15 -15.62
C ARG A 75 0.70 1.52 -16.26
N THR A 76 1.30 1.61 -17.44
CA THR A 76 1.44 2.89 -18.16
C THR A 76 0.07 3.49 -18.50
N ARG A 77 -0.87 2.65 -18.96
CA ARG A 77 -2.25 3.08 -19.26
C ARG A 77 -3.02 3.44 -17.99
N PHE A 78 -2.95 2.58 -16.98
CA PHE A 78 -3.63 2.78 -15.70
C PHE A 78 -3.12 4.04 -15.00
N ASP A 79 -1.80 4.22 -14.89
CA ASP A 79 -1.21 5.39 -14.24
C ASP A 79 -1.63 6.69 -14.94
N ARG A 80 -1.72 6.70 -16.27
CA ARG A 80 -2.15 7.88 -17.03
C ARG A 80 -3.60 8.29 -16.71
N ALA A 81 -4.48 7.33 -16.48
CA ALA A 81 -5.89 7.59 -16.15
C ALA A 81 -6.08 7.90 -14.65
N GLU A 82 -5.42 7.13 -13.78
CA GLU A 82 -5.81 7.01 -12.37
C GLU A 82 -4.91 7.77 -11.39
N THR A 83 -3.74 8.27 -11.81
CA THR A 83 -2.78 8.89 -10.87
C THR A 83 -2.98 10.40 -10.67
N GLY A 84 -3.99 11.01 -11.29
CA GLY A 84 -4.26 12.45 -11.17
C GLY A 84 -4.35 12.94 -9.72
N TYR A 85 -5.03 12.17 -8.86
CA TYR A 85 -5.12 12.44 -7.42
C TYR A 85 -3.74 12.54 -6.77
N SER A 86 -2.82 11.64 -7.11
CA SER A 86 -1.48 11.60 -6.54
C SER A 86 -0.64 12.79 -7.00
N TRP A 87 -0.76 13.21 -8.27
CA TRP A 87 -0.02 14.35 -8.81
C TRP A 87 -0.38 15.67 -8.12
N ILE A 88 -1.67 15.92 -7.87
CA ILE A 88 -2.08 17.14 -7.17
C ILE A 88 -1.69 17.09 -5.68
N GLN A 89 -1.75 15.92 -5.03
CA GLN A 89 -1.29 15.76 -3.65
C GLN A 89 0.24 15.89 -3.52
N ARG A 90 1.02 15.49 -4.53
CA ARG A 90 2.48 15.71 -4.58
C ARG A 90 2.83 17.19 -4.67
N SER A 91 2.14 17.91 -5.53
CA SER A 91 2.54 19.27 -5.92
C SER A 91 1.90 20.38 -5.09
N LYS A 92 0.59 20.29 -4.81
CA LYS A 92 -0.20 21.34 -4.15
C LYS A 92 -1.17 20.75 -3.10
N PRO A 93 -0.70 19.94 -2.13
CA PRO A 93 -1.57 19.31 -1.14
C PRO A 93 -2.37 20.33 -0.30
N GLN A 94 -1.78 21.50 -0.01
CA GLN A 94 -2.47 22.56 0.74
C GLN A 94 -3.61 23.19 -0.05
N THR A 95 -3.41 23.43 -1.35
CA THR A 95 -4.45 24.02 -2.21
C THR A 95 -5.63 23.07 -2.39
N LEU A 96 -5.35 21.79 -2.66
CA LEU A 96 -6.36 20.74 -2.71
C LEU A 96 -7.14 20.64 -1.39
N GLY A 97 -6.40 20.71 -0.28
CA GLY A 97 -6.91 20.59 1.08
C GLY A 97 -8.12 21.47 1.34
N TYR A 98 -8.06 22.77 1.01
CA TYR A 98 -9.16 23.71 1.28
C TYR A 98 -10.51 23.24 0.75
N GLY A 99 -10.57 22.72 -0.48
CA GLY A 99 -11.82 22.24 -1.06
C GLY A 99 -12.34 20.96 -0.38
N LEU A 100 -11.44 20.03 -0.05
CA LEU A 100 -11.80 18.76 0.58
C LEU A 100 -12.14 18.91 2.07
N THR A 101 -11.63 19.94 2.75
CA THR A 101 -11.94 20.21 4.16
C THR A 101 -13.22 21.04 4.33
N ASP A 102 -13.62 21.80 3.31
CA ASP A 102 -14.82 22.65 3.36
C ASP A 102 -16.08 21.90 2.87
N SER A 103 -15.92 20.93 1.97
CA SER A 103 -17.04 20.17 1.38
C SER A 103 -17.00 18.68 1.77
N PRO A 104 -17.94 18.20 2.61
CA PRO A 104 -18.00 16.78 2.95
C PRO A 104 -18.37 15.90 1.75
N VAL A 105 -19.18 16.42 0.81
CA VAL A 105 -19.50 15.72 -0.45
C VAL A 105 -18.27 15.68 -1.37
N GLY A 106 -17.46 16.74 -1.39
CA GLY A 106 -16.19 16.77 -2.11
C GLY A 106 -15.20 15.73 -1.56
N LEU A 107 -15.06 15.64 -0.24
CA LEU A 107 -14.24 14.62 0.41
C LEU A 107 -14.76 13.20 0.15
N LEU A 108 -16.08 13.00 0.26
CA LEU A 108 -16.72 11.73 -0.01
C LEU A 108 -16.41 11.25 -1.43
N ALA A 109 -16.63 12.09 -2.44
CA ALA A 109 -16.35 11.75 -3.83
C ALA A 109 -14.86 11.47 -4.07
N TRP A 110 -13.97 12.27 -3.47
CA TRP A 110 -12.52 12.10 -3.58
C TRP A 110 -12.02 10.74 -3.08
N ILE A 111 -12.62 10.23 -2.00
CA ILE A 111 -12.23 8.95 -1.40
C ILE A 111 -12.97 7.78 -2.06
N LEU A 112 -14.29 7.87 -2.24
CA LEU A 112 -15.09 6.76 -2.80
C LEU A 112 -14.70 6.40 -4.23
N GLU A 113 -14.24 7.37 -5.02
CA GLU A 113 -13.73 7.08 -6.36
C GLU A 113 -12.56 6.07 -6.32
N LYS A 114 -11.73 6.07 -5.26
CA LYS A 114 -10.64 5.09 -5.11
C LYS A 114 -11.13 3.72 -4.71
N PHE A 115 -12.13 3.65 -3.85
CA PHE A 115 -12.83 2.38 -3.59
C PHE A 115 -13.45 1.83 -4.88
N TRP A 116 -14.03 2.67 -5.72
CA TRP A 116 -14.56 2.24 -7.01
C TRP A 116 -13.47 1.77 -7.98
N ALA A 117 -12.39 2.54 -8.14
CA ALA A 117 -11.38 2.25 -9.15
C ALA A 117 -10.45 1.10 -8.79
N TRP A 118 -10.23 0.82 -7.49
CA TRP A 118 -9.15 -0.08 -7.04
C TRP A 118 -9.64 -1.38 -6.41
N SER A 119 -10.95 -1.60 -6.30
CA SER A 119 -11.53 -2.78 -5.63
C SER A 119 -12.11 -3.79 -6.61
N ASP A 120 -12.30 -5.02 -6.15
CA ASP A 120 -13.00 -6.09 -6.85
C ASP A 120 -14.50 -6.05 -6.50
N HIS A 121 -15.28 -5.22 -7.20
CA HIS A 121 -16.70 -4.97 -6.86
C HIS A 121 -17.73 -5.19 -7.98
N GLY A 122 -17.31 -5.73 -9.12
CA GLY A 122 -18.23 -5.95 -10.25
C GLY A 122 -18.89 -4.65 -10.69
N ASP A 123 -20.23 -4.62 -10.71
CA ASP A 123 -21.02 -3.46 -11.12
C ASP A 123 -21.58 -2.65 -9.93
N ASP A 124 -21.52 -3.17 -8.70
CA ASP A 124 -22.02 -2.50 -7.49
C ASP A 124 -21.02 -2.57 -6.33
N LEU A 125 -20.40 -1.42 -6.05
CA LEU A 125 -19.47 -1.23 -4.93
C LEU A 125 -20.02 -1.70 -3.59
N PHE A 126 -21.34 -1.61 -3.39
CA PHE A 126 -21.99 -1.93 -2.13
C PHE A 126 -22.25 -3.42 -1.93
N GLU A 127 -22.03 -4.26 -2.95
CA GLU A 127 -21.95 -5.71 -2.77
C GLU A 127 -20.63 -6.13 -2.11
N THR A 128 -19.55 -5.38 -2.35
CA THR A 128 -18.23 -5.65 -1.76
C THR A 128 -18.02 -4.92 -0.43
N PHE A 129 -18.53 -3.69 -0.29
CA PHE A 129 -18.33 -2.90 0.92
C PHE A 129 -19.63 -2.50 1.59
N ASP A 130 -19.69 -2.72 2.91
CA ASP A 130 -20.73 -2.11 3.73
C ASP A 130 -20.70 -0.58 3.60
N ARG A 131 -21.87 0.02 3.37
CA ARG A 131 -22.02 1.49 3.24
C ARG A 131 -21.58 2.21 4.51
N GLY A 132 -21.91 1.65 5.67
CA GLY A 132 -21.52 2.19 6.97
C GLY A 132 -20.01 2.19 7.14
N LEU A 133 -19.32 1.14 6.69
CA LEU A 133 -17.87 1.04 6.72
C LEU A 133 -17.19 2.07 5.81
N LEU A 134 -17.66 2.25 4.57
CA LEU A 134 -17.15 3.28 3.66
C LEU A 134 -17.35 4.69 4.23
N LEU A 135 -18.54 4.98 4.74
CA LEU A 135 -18.83 6.26 5.38
C LEU A 135 -17.99 6.45 6.65
N THR A 136 -17.76 5.40 7.44
CA THR A 136 -16.89 5.47 8.61
C THR A 136 -15.46 5.85 8.22
N ASN A 137 -14.91 5.24 7.16
CA ASN A 137 -13.59 5.62 6.63
C ASN A 137 -13.54 7.12 6.27
N VAL A 138 -14.52 7.61 5.51
CA VAL A 138 -14.61 9.02 5.11
C VAL A 138 -14.79 9.95 6.33
N MET A 139 -15.60 9.54 7.30
CA MET A 139 -15.86 10.30 8.52
C MET A 139 -14.62 10.42 9.41
N LEU A 140 -13.71 9.43 9.41
CA LEU A 140 -12.42 9.57 10.07
C LEU A 140 -11.60 10.71 9.46
N TYR A 141 -11.57 10.85 8.14
CA TYR A 141 -10.92 11.98 7.47
C TYR A 141 -11.62 13.31 7.76
N TRP A 142 -12.95 13.32 7.69
CA TRP A 142 -13.77 14.53 7.87
C TRP A 142 -13.67 15.08 9.30
N LEU A 143 -14.00 14.28 10.30
CA LEU A 143 -14.08 14.72 11.69
C LEU A 143 -12.73 15.10 12.28
N THR A 144 -11.66 14.46 11.81
CA THR A 144 -10.29 14.81 12.24
C THR A 144 -9.66 15.91 11.38
N ASN A 145 -10.32 16.32 10.30
CA ASN A 145 -9.83 17.31 9.34
C ASN A 145 -8.44 16.95 8.76
N THR A 146 -8.23 15.66 8.46
CA THR A 146 -6.90 15.12 8.14
C THR A 146 -6.60 14.92 6.67
N VAL A 147 -7.54 15.18 5.75
CA VAL A 147 -7.29 15.00 4.31
C VAL A 147 -6.09 15.80 3.81
N THR A 148 -5.95 17.05 4.26
CA THR A 148 -4.81 17.91 3.92
C THR A 148 -3.50 17.38 4.50
N SER A 149 -3.52 16.92 5.77
CA SER A 149 -2.32 16.38 6.40
C SER A 149 -1.90 15.05 5.79
N ALA A 150 -2.86 14.16 5.48
CA ALA A 150 -2.62 12.88 4.83
C ALA A 150 -2.03 13.07 3.45
N ALA A 151 -2.56 14.01 2.64
CA ALA A 151 -2.05 14.31 1.31
C ALA A 151 -0.57 14.72 1.29
N ARG A 152 -0.03 15.28 2.38
CA ARG A 152 1.37 15.76 2.42
C ARG A 152 2.40 14.63 2.29
N ILE A 153 2.06 13.38 2.63
CA ILE A 153 3.00 12.25 2.44
C ILE A 153 3.42 12.11 0.97
N TYR A 154 2.51 12.40 0.03
CA TYR A 154 2.78 12.38 -1.40
C TYR A 154 3.87 13.39 -1.77
N SER A 155 3.84 14.60 -1.19
CA SER A 155 4.86 15.63 -1.44
C SER A 155 6.24 15.29 -0.86
N GLU A 156 6.31 14.41 0.13
CA GLU A 156 7.58 13.96 0.73
C GLU A 156 8.21 12.81 -0.07
N ARG A 157 7.41 12.00 -0.78
CA ARG A 157 7.88 10.83 -1.54
C ARG A 157 8.97 11.14 -2.54
N ASP A 158 8.81 12.20 -3.34
CA ASP A 158 9.73 12.50 -4.43
C ASP A 158 11.10 13.00 -3.92
N ARG A 159 11.26 13.14 -2.59
CA ARG A 159 12.53 13.51 -1.94
C ARG A 159 13.36 12.31 -1.51
N THR A 160 12.83 11.09 -1.56
CA THR A 160 13.57 9.88 -1.18
C THR A 160 13.80 8.96 -2.38
N PRO A 161 15.06 8.65 -2.72
CA PRO A 161 15.35 7.65 -3.75
C PRO A 161 14.81 6.27 -3.35
N ARG A 162 14.45 5.47 -4.37
CA ARG A 162 14.01 4.10 -4.15
C ARG A 162 15.21 3.23 -3.71
N PRO A 163 15.03 2.30 -2.77
CA PRO A 163 16.06 1.32 -2.48
C PRO A 163 16.38 0.49 -3.72
N VAL A 164 17.66 0.33 -4.03
CA VAL A 164 18.15 -0.50 -5.15
C VAL A 164 18.46 -1.93 -4.69
N GLU A 165 18.79 -2.09 -3.40
CA GLU A 165 19.14 -3.38 -2.82
C GLU A 165 17.89 -4.23 -2.50
N ARG A 166 18.04 -5.53 -2.75
CA ARG A 166 17.07 -6.56 -2.39
C ARG A 166 16.91 -6.60 -0.86
N LEU A 167 15.68 -6.65 -0.38
CA LEU A 167 15.42 -6.83 1.06
C LEU A 167 15.58 -8.31 1.42
N GLU A 168 16.52 -8.61 2.31
CA GLU A 168 16.83 -9.99 2.71
C GLU A 168 15.98 -10.53 3.88
N VAL A 169 15.31 -9.65 4.65
CA VAL A 169 14.32 -10.06 5.66
C VAL A 169 13.21 -10.88 4.96
N PRO A 170 12.73 -12.01 5.53
CA PRO A 170 11.70 -12.84 4.90
C PRO A 170 10.45 -12.03 4.54
N VAL A 171 9.99 -12.17 3.30
CA VAL A 171 8.81 -11.47 2.77
C VAL A 171 7.71 -12.45 2.36
N GLY A 172 6.49 -12.18 2.81
CA GLY A 172 5.26 -12.75 2.28
C GLY A 172 4.61 -11.75 1.32
N TYR A 173 4.26 -12.18 0.12
CA TYR A 173 3.56 -11.36 -0.87
C TYR A 173 2.23 -12.00 -1.28
N ALA A 174 1.14 -11.27 -1.08
CA ALA A 174 -0.21 -11.64 -1.52
C ALA A 174 -0.60 -10.84 -2.77
N LYS A 175 -0.67 -11.50 -3.92
CA LYS A 175 -1.04 -10.88 -5.20
C LYS A 175 -2.54 -10.99 -5.43
N TYR A 176 -3.29 -10.00 -4.94
CA TYR A 176 -4.73 -9.90 -5.17
C TYR A 176 -5.04 -9.63 -6.66
N PRO A 177 -6.06 -10.28 -7.25
CA PRO A 177 -6.26 -10.27 -8.70
C PRO A 177 -6.70 -8.91 -9.26
N ARG A 178 -7.31 -8.04 -8.45
CA ARG A 178 -7.72 -6.68 -8.84
C ARG A 178 -6.86 -5.57 -8.25
N GLU A 179 -5.76 -5.88 -7.59
CA GLU A 179 -4.81 -4.86 -7.14
C GLU A 179 -4.14 -4.19 -8.36
N PRO A 180 -4.38 -2.89 -8.63
CA PRO A 180 -3.94 -2.27 -9.88
C PRO A 180 -2.42 -2.22 -10.08
N TRP A 181 -1.64 -2.33 -9.01
CA TRP A 181 -0.18 -2.32 -9.07
C TRP A 181 0.45 -3.66 -8.70
N ALA A 182 -0.30 -4.76 -8.79
CA ALA A 182 0.16 -6.12 -8.51
C ALA A 182 1.29 -6.54 -9.44
N ALA A 183 2.54 -6.35 -9.01
CA ALA A 183 3.71 -6.69 -9.79
C ALA A 183 3.83 -8.21 -10.03
N PRO A 184 4.32 -8.63 -11.21
CA PRO A 184 4.69 -10.02 -11.49
C PRO A 184 5.65 -10.59 -10.44
N ARG A 185 5.55 -11.90 -10.20
CA ARG A 185 6.37 -12.59 -9.20
C ARG A 185 7.86 -12.37 -9.43
N SER A 186 8.31 -12.44 -10.68
CA SER A 186 9.72 -12.21 -11.06
C SER A 186 10.23 -10.83 -10.62
N MET A 187 9.41 -9.79 -10.75
CA MET A 187 9.77 -8.43 -10.33
C MET A 187 9.85 -8.32 -8.80
N VAL A 188 8.92 -8.97 -8.09
CA VAL A 188 8.90 -8.95 -6.61
C VAL A 188 10.07 -9.75 -6.03
N GLU A 189 10.35 -10.94 -6.55
CA GLU A 189 11.48 -11.77 -6.10
C GLU A 189 12.86 -11.13 -6.35
N ARG A 190 12.97 -10.28 -7.38
CA ARG A 190 14.18 -9.43 -7.57
C ARG A 190 14.33 -8.38 -6.48
N ALA A 191 13.24 -7.80 -5.99
CA ALA A 191 13.26 -6.73 -4.97
C ALA A 191 13.26 -7.25 -3.52
N PHE A 192 12.80 -8.48 -3.29
CA PHE A 192 12.53 -9.02 -1.96
C PHE A 192 12.91 -10.49 -1.83
N ASN A 193 13.30 -10.90 -0.62
CA ASN A 193 13.40 -12.30 -0.21
C ASN A 193 12.02 -12.91 0.04
N VAL A 194 11.30 -13.20 -1.05
CA VAL A 194 9.95 -13.78 -0.98
C VAL A 194 10.04 -15.25 -0.54
N VAL A 195 9.64 -15.53 0.70
CA VAL A 195 9.55 -16.89 1.25
C VAL A 195 8.13 -17.45 1.19
N ARG A 196 7.13 -16.58 0.98
CA ARG A 196 5.74 -16.96 0.72
C ARG A 196 5.17 -16.07 -0.38
N TYR A 197 4.58 -16.71 -1.39
CA TYR A 197 3.85 -16.04 -2.46
C TYR A 197 2.45 -16.66 -2.52
N SER A 198 1.41 -15.84 -2.44
CA SER A 198 0.01 -16.27 -2.47
C SER A 198 -0.76 -15.50 -3.54
N GLU A 199 -1.74 -16.17 -4.14
CA GLU A 199 -2.63 -15.60 -5.17
C GLU A 199 -4.09 -15.83 -4.72
N PRO A 200 -4.64 -14.94 -3.88
CA PRO A 200 -6.04 -15.02 -3.46
C PRO A 200 -6.99 -15.04 -4.67
N ALA A 201 -8.11 -15.76 -4.55
CA ALA A 201 -9.03 -15.96 -5.67
C ALA A 201 -9.84 -14.71 -6.07
N ARG A 202 -9.93 -13.71 -5.19
CA ARG A 202 -10.72 -12.48 -5.35
C ARG A 202 -10.17 -11.36 -4.47
N GLY A 203 -10.59 -10.13 -4.72
CA GLY A 203 -10.20 -8.92 -4.00
C GLY A 203 -9.23 -8.04 -4.79
N GLY A 204 -9.20 -6.76 -4.41
CA GLY A 204 -8.36 -5.72 -4.98
C GLY A 204 -7.45 -5.07 -3.95
N HIS A 205 -7.36 -3.74 -4.03
CA HIS A 205 -6.42 -2.94 -3.27
C HIS A 205 -6.71 -2.90 -1.76
N PHE A 206 -7.98 -2.94 -1.37
CA PHE A 206 -8.41 -2.87 0.02
C PHE A 206 -8.58 -4.28 0.59
N ALA A 207 -7.58 -5.14 0.39
CA ALA A 207 -7.58 -6.57 0.73
C ALA A 207 -8.24 -6.91 2.07
N ALA A 208 -7.86 -6.22 3.16
CA ALA A 208 -8.41 -6.47 4.49
C ALA A 208 -9.88 -6.07 4.66
N MET A 209 -10.38 -5.11 3.87
CA MET A 209 -11.78 -4.69 3.87
C MET A 209 -12.63 -5.53 2.91
N GLU A 210 -12.08 -5.86 1.74
CA GLU A 210 -12.77 -6.63 0.70
C GLU A 210 -12.87 -8.12 1.07
N GLN A 211 -11.78 -8.68 1.57
CA GLN A 211 -11.61 -10.12 1.81
C GLN A 211 -10.97 -10.38 3.17
N PRO A 212 -11.64 -10.02 4.28
CA PRO A 212 -11.06 -10.06 5.62
C PRO A 212 -10.55 -11.45 6.01
N GLU A 213 -11.27 -12.52 5.66
CA GLU A 213 -10.88 -13.90 5.96
C GLU A 213 -9.65 -14.32 5.14
N LEU A 214 -9.66 -14.12 3.82
CA LEU A 214 -8.51 -14.45 2.96
C LEU A 214 -7.26 -13.67 3.38
N PHE A 215 -7.44 -12.39 3.74
CA PHE A 215 -6.37 -11.54 4.23
C PHE A 215 -5.81 -12.05 5.56
N ALA A 216 -6.68 -12.29 6.55
CA ALA A 216 -6.26 -12.73 7.88
C ALA A 216 -5.56 -14.10 7.83
N ASP A 217 -6.11 -15.04 7.07
CA ASP A 217 -5.54 -16.38 6.91
C ASP A 217 -4.16 -16.33 6.25
N ASP A 218 -3.97 -15.50 5.22
CA ASP A 218 -2.68 -15.40 4.54
C ASP A 218 -1.61 -14.74 5.43
N VAL A 219 -1.97 -13.68 6.17
CA VAL A 219 -1.10 -13.02 7.13
C VAL A 219 -0.71 -13.98 8.26
N ALA A 220 -1.69 -14.67 8.85
CA ALA A 220 -1.45 -15.62 9.93
C ALA A 220 -0.58 -16.79 9.46
N THR A 221 -0.88 -17.35 8.28
CA THR A 221 -0.09 -18.44 7.71
C THR A 221 1.35 -18.02 7.48
N PHE A 222 1.59 -16.83 6.91
CA PHE A 222 2.94 -16.30 6.74
C PHE A 222 3.71 -16.24 8.05
N PHE A 223 3.20 -15.52 9.06
CA PHE A 223 3.93 -15.33 10.31
C PHE A 223 4.09 -16.62 11.12
N SER A 224 3.13 -17.55 11.04
CA SER A 224 3.23 -18.87 11.68
C SER A 224 4.28 -19.80 11.05
N SER A 225 4.66 -19.54 9.80
CA SER A 225 5.64 -20.34 9.04
C SER A 225 7.08 -19.85 9.17
N LEU A 226 7.27 -18.68 9.78
CA LEU A 226 8.61 -18.14 10.02
C LEU A 226 9.29 -18.91 11.17
N PRO A 227 10.62 -19.08 11.10
CA PRO A 227 11.41 -19.79 12.11
C PRO A 227 11.50 -19.07 13.46
#